data_AF-A0A387HSF3-F1
#
_entry.id   AF-A0A387HSF3-F1
#
_cell.length_a   1.000
_cell.length_b   1.000
_cell.length_c   1.000
_cell.angle_alpha   90.00
_cell.angle_beta   90.00
_cell.angle_gamma   90.00
#
_symmetry.space_group_name_H-M   'P 1'
#
loop_
_entity.id
_entity.type
_entity.pdbx_description
1 polymer ?
#
loop_
_entity_poly.entity_id
_entity_poly.type
_entity_poly.pdbx_seq_one_letter_code
_entity_poly.pdbx_strand_id
1 'polypeptide(L)'
;MKAALLGRSRGGQTSKIHVAADRLCRPLALILTARQAADSPQFIPVLTKIRVRGPVGRPRTRPGAAAGDKAYSSRGNRAYLRRRRIKAVIP
;
A
#
# COMPACT_ATOMS: atom_id res chain seq x y z
N MET A 1 -23.29 -10.07 -8.86
CA MET A 1 -22.02 -9.79 -9.56
C MET A 1 -21.27 -8.70 -8.83
N LYS A 2 -19.98 -8.88 -8.51
CA LYS A 2 -19.17 -7.83 -7.86
C LYS A 2 -18.97 -6.72 -8.91
N ALA A 3 -19.52 -5.53 -8.66
CA ALA A 3 -19.24 -4.38 -9.52
C ALA A 3 -17.72 -4.25 -9.70
N ALA A 4 -17.25 -4.15 -10.93
CA ALA A 4 -15.84 -3.88 -11.20
C ALA A 4 -15.43 -2.64 -10.39
N LEU A 5 -14.22 -2.64 -9.78
CA LEU A 5 -13.68 -1.51 -9.02
C LEU A 5 -13.25 -0.37 -9.95
N LEU A 6 -14.16 0.02 -10.83
CA LEU A 6 -14.05 1.10 -11.80
C LEU A 6 -14.63 2.37 -11.20
N GLY A 7 -13.87 3.43 -11.35
CA GLY A 7 -14.19 4.75 -10.86
C GLY A 7 -14.45 5.74 -11.96
N ARG A 8 -15.33 6.71 -11.72
CA ARG A 8 -15.49 7.84 -12.65
C ARG A 8 -14.28 8.76 -12.56
N SER A 9 -13.81 9.20 -13.71
CA SER A 9 -12.78 10.22 -13.86
C SER A 9 -13.08 11.08 -15.08
N ARG A 10 -12.43 12.24 -15.22
CA ARG A 10 -12.65 13.15 -16.35
C ARG A 10 -12.40 12.50 -17.73
N GLY A 11 -11.57 11.45 -17.79
CA GLY A 11 -11.26 10.71 -19.01
C GLY A 11 -11.96 9.35 -19.13
N GLY A 12 -13.04 9.09 -18.37
CA GLY A 12 -13.80 7.83 -18.43
C GLY A 12 -13.69 6.97 -17.16
N GLN A 13 -14.10 5.70 -17.26
CA GLN A 13 -14.11 4.75 -16.16
C GLN A 13 -12.76 4.06 -15.99
N THR A 14 -12.06 4.35 -14.89
CA THR A 14 -10.70 3.81 -14.65
C THR A 14 -10.51 3.42 -13.19
N SER A 15 -9.49 2.61 -12.92
CA SER A 15 -9.13 2.10 -11.59
C SER A 15 -7.72 2.56 -11.20
N LYS A 16 -7.38 2.39 -9.93
CA LYS A 16 -6.05 2.61 -9.36
C LYS A 16 -5.53 1.30 -8.78
N ILE A 17 -4.24 1.04 -8.98
CA ILE A 17 -3.54 -0.07 -8.35
C ILE A 17 -2.57 0.52 -7.33
N HIS A 18 -2.74 0.17 -6.07
CA HIS A 18 -1.79 0.46 -5.01
C HIS A 18 -0.87 -0.75 -4.83
N VAL A 19 0.43 -0.53 -5.01
CA VAL A 19 1.46 -1.58 -4.98
C VAL A 19 2.40 -1.34 -3.81
N ALA A 20 2.70 -2.39 -3.05
CA ALA A 20 3.94 -2.45 -2.26
C ALA A 20 4.93 -3.33 -3.02
N ALA A 21 6.17 -2.85 -3.15
CA ALA A 21 7.26 -3.58 -3.76
C ALA A 21 8.46 -3.66 -2.80
N ASP A 22 9.32 -4.65 -3.03
CA ASP A 22 10.63 -4.70 -2.37
C ASP A 22 11.64 -3.74 -3.03
N ARG A 23 12.89 -3.76 -2.55
CA ARG A 23 13.97 -2.90 -3.08
C ARG A 23 14.39 -3.23 -4.52
N LEU A 24 14.01 -4.40 -5.03
CA LEU A 24 14.25 -4.82 -6.41
C LEU A 24 13.01 -4.62 -7.28
N CYS A 25 12.06 -3.80 -6.82
CA CYS A 25 10.80 -3.50 -7.49
C CYS A 25 9.90 -4.74 -7.70
N ARG A 26 10.09 -5.81 -6.93
CA ARG A 26 9.21 -6.99 -6.99
C ARG A 26 7.93 -6.72 -6.22
N PRO A 27 6.73 -6.84 -6.84
CA PRO A 27 5.48 -6.58 -6.15
C PRO A 27 5.24 -7.61 -5.04
N LEU A 28 4.99 -7.12 -3.83
CA LEU A 28 4.70 -7.92 -2.63
C LEU A 28 3.21 -7.93 -2.27
N ALA A 29 2.49 -6.85 -2.63
CA ALA A 29 1.06 -6.72 -2.39
C ALA A 29 0.43 -5.74 -3.37
N LEU A 30 -0.82 -6.02 -3.76
CA LEU A 30 -1.62 -5.23 -4.69
C LEU A 30 -3.02 -5.00 -4.12
N ILE A 31 -3.52 -3.78 -4.27
CA ILE A 31 -4.92 -3.43 -4.02
C ILE A 31 -5.44 -2.64 -5.21
N LEU A 32 -6.55 -3.09 -5.78
CA LEU A 32 -7.29 -2.36 -6.79
C LEU A 32 -8.35 -1.50 -6.09
N THR A 33 -8.49 -0.25 -6.50
CA THR A 33 -9.59 0.63 -6.07
C THR A 33 -10.14 1.40 -7.26
N ALA A 34 -11.35 1.92 -7.11
CA ALA A 34 -11.91 2.88 -8.05
C ALA A 34 -11.05 4.16 -8.08
N ARG A 35 -10.92 4.84 -9.22
CA ARG A 35 -9.99 5.97 -9.37
C ARG A 35 -10.26 7.16 -8.44
N GLN A 36 -11.51 7.43 -8.12
CA GLN A 36 -11.91 8.48 -7.18
C GLN A 36 -11.54 8.17 -5.72
N ALA A 37 -11.13 6.92 -5.43
CA ALA A 37 -10.63 6.58 -4.10
C ALA A 37 -9.38 7.40 -3.78
N ALA A 38 -9.37 7.96 -2.58
CA ALA A 38 -8.21 8.64 -2.04
C ALA A 38 -7.05 7.66 -1.83
N ASP A 39 -5.82 8.14 -2.04
CA ASP A 39 -4.64 7.28 -1.95
C ASP A 39 -4.25 7.02 -0.49
N SER A 40 -4.27 8.05 0.35
CA SER A 40 -3.81 7.97 1.75
C SER A 40 -4.41 6.81 2.55
N PRO A 41 -5.74 6.53 2.49
CA PRO A 41 -6.35 5.42 3.20
C PRO A 41 -5.89 4.03 2.73
N GLN A 42 -5.38 3.89 1.51
CA GLN A 42 -4.96 2.59 0.94
C GLN A 42 -3.55 2.18 1.38
N PHE A 43 -2.80 3.08 2.00
CA PHE A 43 -1.44 2.81 2.47
C PHE A 43 -1.36 1.66 3.49
N ILE A 44 -2.17 1.74 4.56
CA ILE A 44 -2.19 0.72 5.62
C ILE A 44 -2.69 -0.62 5.06
N PRO A 45 -3.81 -0.69 4.31
CA PRO A 45 -4.26 -1.91 3.65
C PRO A 45 -3.21 -2.60 2.78
N VAL A 46 -2.42 -1.84 2.00
CA VAL A 46 -1.34 -2.42 1.19
C VAL A 46 -0.25 -3.00 2.09
N LEU A 47 0.18 -2.27 3.13
CA LEU A 47 1.22 -2.73 4.06
C LEU A 47 0.81 -3.96 4.86
N THR A 48 -0.46 -4.13 5.20
CA THR A 48 -0.94 -5.31 5.95
C THR A 48 -0.97 -6.58 5.08
N LYS A 49 -1.00 -6.43 3.75
CA LYS A 49 -0.96 -7.55 2.80
C LYS A 49 0.46 -8.05 2.50
N ILE A 50 1.50 -7.33 2.89
CA ILE A 50 2.89 -7.75 2.66
C ILE A 50 3.15 -9.08 3.38
N ARG A 51 3.60 -10.08 2.62
CA ARG A 51 4.12 -11.34 3.15
C ARG A 51 5.36 -11.74 2.35
N VAL A 52 6.51 -11.78 3.01
CA VAL A 52 7.77 -12.26 2.43
C VAL A 52 8.10 -13.62 3.03
N ARG A 53 8.02 -14.68 2.22
CA ARG A 53 8.40 -16.04 2.65
C ARG A 53 9.92 -16.12 2.78
N GLY A 54 10.39 -16.62 3.92
CA GLY A 54 11.78 -16.99 4.14
C GLY A 54 11.97 -18.50 3.95
N PRO A 55 13.21 -19.01 4.06
CA PRO A 55 13.51 -20.44 3.89
C PRO A 55 12.84 -21.32 4.96
N VAL A 56 12.65 -20.82 6.18
CA VAL A 56 12.01 -21.55 7.29
C VAL A 56 11.12 -20.59 8.10
N GLY A 57 10.00 -21.10 8.61
CA GLY A 57 9.13 -20.41 9.57
C GLY A 57 8.06 -19.49 8.97
N ARG A 58 7.49 -18.62 9.82
CA ARG A 58 6.36 -17.74 9.45
C ARG A 58 6.83 -16.64 8.48
N PRO A 59 6.04 -16.30 7.43
CA PRO A 59 6.36 -15.19 6.54
C PRO A 59 6.55 -13.89 7.29
N ARG A 60 7.56 -13.12 6.90
CA ARG A 60 7.79 -11.77 7.44
C ARG A 60 6.71 -10.83 6.89
N THR A 61 5.98 -10.19 7.80
CA THR A 61 4.87 -9.26 7.46
C THR A 61 5.20 -7.81 7.80
N ARG A 62 6.28 -7.56 8.53
CA ARG A 62 6.72 -6.21 8.93
C ARG A 62 7.95 -5.78 8.12
N PRO A 63 7.84 -4.74 7.27
CA PRO A 63 9.02 -4.15 6.64
C PRO A 63 9.84 -3.34 7.65
N GLY A 64 11.15 -3.19 7.42
CA GLY A 64 12.01 -2.36 8.27
C GLY A 64 11.87 -0.86 7.99
N ALA A 65 11.58 -0.52 6.74
CA ALA A 65 11.27 0.83 6.29
C ALA A 65 10.15 0.79 5.25
N ALA A 66 9.34 1.85 5.20
CA ALA A 66 8.32 2.05 4.18
C ALA A 66 8.62 3.37 3.45
N ALA A 67 9.01 3.25 2.17
CA ALA A 67 9.11 4.39 1.27
C ALA A 67 7.77 4.62 0.59
N GLY A 68 7.42 5.88 0.37
CA GLY A 68 6.17 6.22 -0.29
C GLY A 68 6.10 7.69 -0.69
N ASP A 69 5.13 7.99 -1.53
CA ASP A 69 4.83 9.34 -1.98
C ASP A 69 4.28 10.25 -0.86
N LYS A 70 4.42 11.57 -1.04
CA LYS A 70 3.91 12.60 -0.14
C LYS A 70 2.40 12.47 0.14
N ALA A 71 1.60 11.95 -0.78
CA ALA A 71 0.17 11.65 -0.56
C ALA A 71 -0.08 10.67 0.62
N TYR A 72 0.93 9.89 1.00
CA TYR A 72 0.87 8.97 2.14
C TYR A 72 1.37 9.56 3.47
N SER A 73 1.76 10.84 3.49
CA SER A 73 2.35 11.54 4.66
C SER A 73 1.37 11.83 5.82
N SER A 74 0.11 11.38 5.72
CA SER A 74 -0.94 11.65 6.72
C SER A 74 -0.55 11.24 8.15
N ARG A 75 -1.07 11.97 9.15
CA ARG A 75 -0.82 11.70 10.58
C ARG A 75 -1.17 10.26 10.97
N GLY A 76 -2.26 9.71 10.43
CA GLY A 76 -2.68 8.33 10.66
C GLY A 76 -1.66 7.30 10.14
N ASN A 77 -1.13 7.49 8.94
CA ASN A 77 -0.11 6.62 8.36
C ASN A 77 1.21 6.71 9.15
N ARG A 78 1.64 7.91 9.53
CA ARG A 78 2.84 8.11 10.37
C ARG A 78 2.67 7.44 11.74
N ALA A 79 1.52 7.60 12.38
CA ALA A 79 1.21 6.95 13.66
C ALA A 79 1.21 5.42 13.55
N TYR A 80 0.67 4.86 12.46
CA TYR A 80 0.71 3.43 12.20
C TYR A 80 2.16 2.91 12.05
N LEU A 81 2.98 3.58 11.24
CA LEU A 81 4.39 3.21 11.04
C LEU A 81 5.17 3.27 12.36
N ARG A 82 4.98 4.33 13.15
CA ARG A 82 5.60 4.50 14.48
C ARG A 82 5.21 3.39 15.44
N ARG A 83 3.90 3.10 15.59
CA ARG A 83 3.41 2.01 16.47
C ARG A 83 4.01 0.65 16.09
N ARG A 84 4.22 0.42 14.80
CA ARG A 84 4.79 -0.83 14.28
C ARG A 84 6.31 -0.85 14.28
N ARG A 85 7.01 0.23 14.68
CA ARG A 85 8.47 0.38 14.58
C ARG A 85 9.00 0.20 13.15
N ILE A 86 8.29 0.79 12.17
CA ILE A 86 8.69 0.82 10.76
C ILE A 86 9.25 2.21 10.46
N LYS A 87 10.46 2.30 9.91
CA LYS A 87 11.05 3.59 9.50
C LYS A 87 10.24 4.19 8.36
N ALA A 88 9.70 5.39 8.54
CA ALA A 88 8.97 6.10 7.50
C ALA A 88 9.95 6.87 6.60
N VAL A 89 9.95 6.59 5.30
CA VAL A 89 10.73 7.30 4.27
C VAL A 89 9.74 7.92 3.28
N ILE A 90 8.98 8.88 3.78
CA ILE A 90 7.93 9.58 3.02
C ILE A 90 8.29 11.08 3.07
N PRO A 91 8.31 11.81 1.94
CA PRO A 91 8.53 13.26 1.89
C PRO A 91 7.43 14.08 2.57
#